data_AF-A0A7J3T3K7-F1
#
_entry.id   AF-A0A7J3T3K7-F1
#
_cell.length_a   1.000
_cell.length_b   1.000
_cell.length_c   1.000
_cell.angle_alpha   90.00
_cell.angle_beta   90.00
_cell.angle_gamma   90.00
#
_symmetry.space_group_name_H-M   'P 1'
#
loop_
_entity.id
_entity.type
_entity.pdbx_description
1 polymer ?
#
loop_
_entity_poly.entity_id
_entity_poly.type
_entity_poly.pdbx_seq_one_letter_code
_entity_poly.pdbx_strand_id
1 'polypeptide(L)' 'EMDVPPARWFDEPLTKGALKTSKLSRTRYGKMLQTYYRKRGWDDQGVPKESTLKNLGLENVAGQLKRYVNMCE' A
#
# COMPACT_ATOMS: atom_id res chain seq x y z
N GLU A 1 0.80 -8.81 4.50
CA GLU A 1 1.22 -7.46 4.01
C GLU A 1 1.96 -7.67 2.70
N MET A 2 1.37 -7.30 1.55
CA MET A 2 1.99 -7.58 0.24
C MET A 2 2.89 -6.44 -0.24
N ASP A 3 2.57 -5.20 0.12
CA ASP A 3 3.27 -3.99 -0.35
C ASP A 3 4.32 -3.51 0.67
N VAL A 4 5.16 -4.42 1.17
CA VAL A 4 6.23 -4.10 2.12
C VAL A 4 7.59 -4.56 1.57
N PRO A 5 8.63 -3.71 1.59
CA PRO A 5 9.97 -4.09 1.20
C PRO A 5 10.54 -5.22 2.07
N PRO A 6 11.65 -5.85 1.65
CA PRO A 6 12.31 -6.88 2.44
C PRO A 6 12.62 -6.42 3.87
N ALA A 7 12.42 -7.32 4.84
CA ALA A 7 12.60 -7.05 6.27
C ALA A 7 13.97 -6.43 6.59
N ARG A 8 15.02 -6.84 5.86
CA ARG A 8 16.38 -6.29 5.94
C ARG A 8 16.42 -4.76 5.96
N TRP A 9 15.61 -4.08 5.16
CA TRP A 9 15.64 -2.60 5.08
C TRP A 9 15.16 -1.92 6.37
N PHE A 10 14.39 -2.63 7.19
CA PHE A 10 13.85 -2.15 8.45
C PHE A 10 14.64 -2.65 9.66
N ASP A 11 15.30 -3.79 9.53
CA ASP A 11 15.93 -4.50 10.64
C ASP A 11 17.43 -4.23 10.68
N GLU A 12 18.09 -4.26 9.52
CA GLU A 12 19.55 -4.10 9.38
C GLU A 12 19.93 -2.67 8.96
N PRO A 13 20.62 -1.91 9.82
CA PRO A 13 21.10 -0.58 9.47
C PRO A 13 22.30 -0.61 8.55
N LEU A 14 22.48 0.48 7.78
CA LEU A 14 23.65 0.65 6.93
C LEU A 14 24.94 0.66 7.75
N THR A 15 25.98 -0.03 7.28
CA THR A 15 27.24 -0.21 8.01
C THR A 15 28.32 0.81 7.65
N LYS A 16 28.18 1.50 6.50
CA LYS A 16 29.18 2.42 5.94
C LYS A 16 28.52 3.66 5.32
N GLY A 17 29.32 4.71 5.12
CA GLY A 17 28.90 5.96 4.47
C GLY A 17 28.14 6.93 5.38
N ALA A 18 27.66 8.03 4.80
CA ALA A 18 27.04 9.15 5.52
C ALA A 18 25.73 8.77 6.25
N LEU A 19 25.04 7.73 5.77
CA LEU A 19 23.80 7.22 6.35
C LEU A 19 24.01 5.99 7.25
N LYS A 20 25.25 5.73 7.68
CA LYS A 20 25.56 4.65 8.63
C LYS A 20 24.63 4.70 9.84
N THR A 21 24.25 3.53 10.36
CA THR A 21 23.26 3.31 11.44
C THR A 21 21.80 3.56 11.07
N SER A 22 21.53 4.16 9.91
CA SER A 22 20.17 4.43 9.47
C SER A 22 19.51 3.18 8.87
N LYS A 23 18.20 3.07 9.11
CA LYS A 23 17.30 2.05 8.53
C LYS A 23 15.90 2.62 8.36
N LEU A 24 15.05 1.95 7.59
CA LEU A 24 13.66 2.34 7.44
C LEU A 24 12.88 2.10 8.74
N SER A 25 11.89 2.94 9.00
CA SER A 25 10.93 2.75 10.09
C SER A 25 9.65 2.13 9.55
N ARG A 26 9.25 0.96 10.09
CA ARG A 26 8.00 0.28 9.73
C ARG A 26 6.78 1.18 9.95
N THR A 27 6.73 1.90 11.06
CA THR A 27 5.63 2.83 11.38
C THR A 27 5.55 3.98 10.39
N ARG A 28 6.68 4.62 10.05
CA ARG A 28 6.68 5.72 9.07
C ARG A 28 6.32 5.21 7.68
N TYR A 29 6.85 4.04 7.29
CA TYR A 29 6.52 3.39 6.03
C TYR A 29 5.03 3.06 5.93
N GLY A 30 4.44 2.46 6.96
CA GLY A 30 3.00 2.17 7.01
C GLY A 30 2.15 3.42 6.84
N LYS A 31 2.47 4.52 7.53
CA LYS A 31 1.77 5.81 7.35
C LYS A 31 1.90 6.36 5.92
N MET A 32 3.08 6.23 5.31
CA MET A 32 3.32 6.61 3.93
C MET A 32 2.51 5.75 2.96
N LEU A 33 2.48 4.43 3.17
CA LEU A 33 1.73 3.48 2.35
C LEU A 33 0.21 3.76 2.41
N GLN A 34 -0.33 3.99 3.61
CA GLN A 34 -1.74 4.38 3.74
C GLN A 34 -2.06 5.71 3.04
N THR A 35 -1.11 6.65 3.05
CA THR A 35 -1.25 7.90 2.29
C THR A 35 -1.24 7.65 0.78
N TYR A 36 -0.42 6.71 0.31
CA TYR A 36 -0.37 6.30 -1.09
C TYR A 36 -1.70 5.67 -1.54
N TYR A 37 -2.25 4.74 -0.77
CA TYR A 37 -3.55 4.12 -1.06
C TYR A 37 -4.67 5.15 -1.13
N ARG A 38 -4.76 6.06 -0.14
CA ARG A 38 -5.76 7.14 -0.18
C ARG A 38 -5.64 8.00 -1.44
N LYS A 39 -4.42 8.37 -1.85
CA LYS A 39 -4.19 9.15 -3.08
C LYS A 39 -4.59 8.39 -4.35
N ARG A 40 -4.47 7.06 -4.34
CA ARG A 40 -4.90 6.17 -5.43
C ARG A 40 -6.40 5.87 -5.41
N GLY A 41 -7.13 6.29 -4.37
CA GLY A 41 -8.53 5.91 -4.19
C GLY A 41 -8.69 4.44 -3.82
N TRP A 42 -7.71 3.88 -3.11
CA TRP A 42 -7.72 2.50 -2.60
C TRP A 42 -8.04 2.51 -1.10
N ASP A 43 -8.47 1.36 -0.59
CA ASP A 43 -8.65 1.14 0.84
C ASP A 43 -7.34 0.80 1.56
N ASP A 44 -7.43 0.62 2.87
CA ASP A 44 -6.26 0.38 3.72
C ASP A 44 -5.61 -1.01 3.51
N GLN A 45 -6.28 -1.90 2.76
CA GLN A 45 -5.77 -3.22 2.35
C GLN A 45 -5.13 -3.19 0.96
N GLY A 46 -5.08 -2.02 0.30
CA GLY A 46 -4.52 -1.87 -1.04
C GLY A 46 -5.49 -2.29 -2.15
N VAL A 47 -6.79 -2.41 -1.87
CA VAL A 47 -7.81 -2.74 -2.86
C VAL A 47 -8.43 -1.44 -3.40
N PRO A 48 -8.57 -1.27 -4.72
CA PRO A 48 -9.28 -0.12 -5.29
C PRO A 48 -10.73 -0.05 -4.81
N LYS A 49 -11.18 1.14 -4.40
CA LYS A 49 -12.59 1.37 -4.04
C LYS A 49 -13.50 1.21 -5.24
N GLU A 50 -14.75 0.83 -4.99
CA GLU A 50 -15.75 0.70 -6.05
C GLU A 50 -15.98 2.04 -6.76
N SER A 51 -16.08 3.13 -6.00
CA SER A 51 -16.17 4.49 -6.52
C SER A 51 -15.01 4.84 -7.47
N THR A 52 -13.79 4.49 -7.11
CA THR A 52 -12.61 4.72 -7.97
C THR A 52 -12.68 3.93 -9.27
N LEU A 53 -13.09 2.66 -9.22
CA LEU A 53 -13.22 1.83 -10.43
C LEU A 53 -14.32 2.34 -11.36
N LYS A 54 -15.47 2.76 -10.81
CA LYS A 54 -16.56 3.40 -11.57
C LYS A 54 -16.09 4.68 -12.26
N ASN A 55 -15.39 5.55 -11.53
CA ASN A 55 -14.86 6.80 -12.11
C ASN A 55 -13.86 6.57 -13.26
N LEU A 56 -13.25 5.39 -13.31
CA LEU A 56 -12.32 4.97 -14.37
C LEU A 56 -13.00 4.15 -15.48
N GLY A 57 -14.30 3.90 -15.42
CA GLY A 57 -15.04 3.06 -16.39
C GLY A 57 -14.69 1.57 -16.30
N LEU A 58 -14.36 1.09 -15.09
CA LEU A 58 -13.95 -0.30 -14.81
C LEU A 58 -15.00 -1.06 -13.97
N GLU A 59 -16.28 -0.84 -14.25
CA GLU A 59 -17.40 -1.44 -13.50
C GLU A 59 -17.43 -2.97 -13.59
N ASN A 60 -17.02 -3.51 -14.74
CA ASN A 60 -16.88 -4.96 -14.93
C ASN A 60 -15.83 -5.56 -13.97
N VAL A 61 -14.71 -4.87 -13.77
CA VAL A 61 -13.65 -5.27 -12.83
C VAL A 61 -14.14 -5.19 -11.39
N ALA A 62 -14.88 -4.12 -11.04
CA ALA A 62 -15.50 -4.00 -9.72
C ALA A 62 -16.47 -5.18 -9.45
N GLY A 63 -17.29 -5.55 -10.43
CA GLY A 63 -18.19 -6.70 -10.34
C GLY A 63 -17.45 -8.03 -10.12
N GLN A 64 -16.30 -8.22 -10.76
CA GLN A 64 -15.47 -9.40 -10.56
C GLN A 64 -14.80 -9.41 -9.18
N LEU A 65 -14.26 -8.27 -8.73
CA LEU A 65 -13.57 -8.15 -7.45
C LEU A 65 -14.47 -8.44 -6.25
N LYS A 66 -15.75 -8.04 -6.29
CA LYS A 66 -16.75 -8.33 -5.24
C LYS A 66 -16.90 -9.81 -4.90
N ARG A 67 -16.49 -10.71 -5.80
CA ARG A 67 -16.54 -12.17 -5.58
C ARG A 67 -15.42 -12.67 -4.67
N TYR A 68 -14.33 -11.91 -4.53
CA TYR A 68 -13.12 -12.32 -3.83
C TYR A 68 -12.81 -11.47 -2.60
N VAL A 69 -13.28 -10.22 -2.57
CA VAL A 69 -13.01 -9.27 -1.48
C VAL A 69 -14.27 -8.50 -1.10
N ASN A 70 -14.40 -8.17 0.19
CA ASN A 70 -15.40 -7.22 0.66
C ASN A 70 -14.95 -5.82 0.28
N MET A 71 -15.60 -5.24 -0.74
CA MET A 71 -15.26 -3.90 -1.20
C MET A 71 -15.86 -2.84 -0.27
N CYS A 72 -15.03 -1.89 0.14
CA CYS A 72 -15.51 -0.63 0.70
C CYS A 72 -16.07 0.25 -0.44
N GLU A 73 -17.15 1.00 -0.16
CA GLU A 73 -17.77 1.95 -1.09
C GLU A 73 -16.79 3.05 -1.58
#